data_AF-A0AAP9SAK0-F1
#
_entry.id   AF-A0AAP9SAK0-F1
#
_cell.length_a   1.000
_cell.length_b   1.000
_cell.length_c   1.000
_cell.angle_alpha   90.00
_cell.angle_beta   90.00
_cell.angle_gamma   90.00
#
_symmetry.space_group_name_H-M   'P 1'
#
loop_
_entity.id
_entity.type
_entity.pdbx_description
1 polymer ?
#
loop_
_entity_poly.entity_id
_entity_poly.type
_entity_poly.pdbx_seq_one_letter_code
_entity_poly.pdbx_strand_id
1 'polypeptide(L)'
;MNQATNGVNTHKGALFSIGILCGALGRLPREKWKNVKVVLGECAAMTKGIVEHDFREVTEENAGTTGEKLYVKYGITGIRGQAEKGVPAVMEAGLPALERGLKKGLSLEQAGCAALLALMVSTVDTNLIGRSNRETQLQVTEEIKEILEKNPYPEEDMMEILDRAFISKNLSPGGSADLLAFTYFLYFLKEQ
;
A
#
# COMPACT_ATOMS: atom_id res chain seq x y z
N MET A 1 -3.02 20.90 0.77
CA MET A 1 -3.42 19.86 1.75
C MET A 1 -2.82 20.08 3.13
N ASN A 2 -1.49 20.18 3.30
CA ASN A 2 -0.86 20.33 4.64
C ASN A 2 -1.28 21.59 5.44
N GLN A 3 -1.52 22.71 4.74
CA GLN A 3 -2.09 23.92 5.34
C GLN A 3 -3.59 23.79 5.67
N ALA A 4 -4.32 22.89 5.00
CA ALA A 4 -5.76 22.69 5.22
C ALA A 4 -6.05 21.70 6.36
N THR A 5 -5.09 20.83 6.70
CA THR A 5 -5.21 19.81 7.75
C THR A 5 -4.51 20.21 9.05
N ASN A 6 -4.18 21.49 9.24
CA ASN A 6 -3.52 22.01 10.43
C ASN A 6 -2.21 21.25 10.80
N GLY A 7 -1.44 20.86 9.78
CA GLY A 7 -0.18 20.11 9.96
C GLY A 7 -0.36 18.60 10.18
N VAL A 8 -1.59 18.07 10.13
CA VAL A 8 -1.83 16.61 10.10
C VAL A 8 -1.48 16.07 8.71
N ASN A 9 -0.36 15.35 8.62
CA ASN A 9 0.23 14.80 7.39
C ASN A 9 -0.56 13.58 6.82
N THR A 10 -1.86 13.71 6.56
CA THR A 10 -2.64 12.64 5.93
C THR A 10 -2.42 12.65 4.40
N HIS A 11 -2.13 11.47 3.83
CA HIS A 11 -2.02 11.17 2.37
C HIS A 11 -0.69 11.46 1.63
N LYS A 12 0.46 11.65 2.30
CA LYS A 12 1.75 11.76 1.58
C LYS A 12 2.06 10.54 0.71
N GLY A 13 1.78 9.33 1.21
CA GLY A 13 1.97 8.09 0.47
C GLY A 13 1.02 7.96 -0.71
N ALA A 14 -0.27 8.22 -0.54
CA ALA A 14 -1.23 8.25 -1.64
C ALA A 14 -0.87 9.27 -2.74
N LEU A 15 -0.45 10.49 -2.37
CA LEU A 15 -0.04 11.50 -3.35
C LEU A 15 1.20 11.07 -4.12
N PHE A 16 2.19 10.47 -3.43
CA PHE A 16 3.36 9.89 -4.08
C PHE A 16 2.96 8.78 -5.06
N SER A 17 2.18 7.81 -4.58
CA SER A 17 1.68 6.66 -5.35
C SER A 17 0.91 7.07 -6.61
N ILE A 18 -0.08 7.95 -6.46
CA ILE A 18 -0.90 8.44 -7.57
C ILE A 18 -0.05 9.31 -8.51
N GLY A 19 0.86 10.13 -7.98
CA GLY A 19 1.78 10.94 -8.78
C GLY A 19 2.65 10.10 -9.71
N ILE A 20 3.26 9.02 -9.18
CA ILE A 20 4.05 8.07 -9.99
C ILE A 20 3.17 7.41 -11.05
N LEU A 21 1.98 6.94 -10.68
CA LEU A 21 1.06 6.27 -11.61
C LEU A 21 0.62 7.21 -12.76
N CYS A 22 0.21 8.43 -12.43
CA CYS A 22 -0.15 9.45 -13.42
C CYS A 22 1.03 9.80 -14.34
N GLY A 23 2.24 9.92 -13.78
CA GLY A 23 3.45 10.16 -14.56
C GLY A 23 3.77 9.01 -15.51
N ALA A 24 3.62 7.76 -15.06
CA ALA A 24 3.80 6.57 -15.89
C ALA A 24 2.78 6.55 -17.05
N LEU A 25 1.51 6.80 -16.77
CA LEU A 25 0.47 6.90 -17.80
C LEU A 25 0.76 8.02 -18.81
N GLY A 26 1.24 9.17 -18.35
CA GLY A 26 1.62 10.28 -19.23
C GLY A 26 2.81 9.99 -20.16
N ARG A 27 3.67 9.02 -19.80
CA ARG A 27 4.81 8.57 -20.62
C ARG A 27 4.46 7.43 -21.58
N LEU A 28 3.29 6.82 -21.39
CA LEU A 28 2.82 5.70 -22.19
C LEU A 28 1.74 6.15 -23.18
N PRO A 29 1.72 5.59 -24.40
CA PRO A 29 0.64 5.87 -25.32
C PRO A 29 -0.67 5.24 -24.81
N ARG A 30 -1.81 5.87 -25.12
CA ARG A 30 -3.11 5.60 -24.48
C ARG A 30 -3.55 4.13 -24.59
N GLU A 31 -3.19 3.45 -25.67
CA GLU A 31 -3.49 2.03 -25.90
C GLU A 31 -2.78 1.09 -24.92
N LYS A 32 -1.72 1.55 -24.24
CA LYS A 32 -1.00 0.77 -23.23
C LYS A 32 -1.57 0.92 -21.82
N TRP A 33 -2.43 1.89 -21.57
CA TRP A 33 -2.92 2.21 -20.22
C TRP A 33 -3.67 1.05 -19.56
N LYS A 34 -4.36 0.21 -20.33
CA LYS A 34 -5.07 -0.98 -19.80
C LYS A 34 -4.13 -2.14 -19.46
N ASN A 35 -2.86 -2.08 -19.89
CA ASN A 35 -1.89 -3.13 -19.60
C ASN A 35 -1.15 -2.81 -18.30
N VAL A 36 -1.68 -3.32 -17.18
CA VAL A 36 -1.11 -3.12 -15.84
C VAL A 36 0.37 -3.44 -15.77
N LYS A 37 0.85 -4.51 -16.43
CA LYS A 37 2.27 -4.86 -16.41
C LYS A 37 3.14 -3.79 -17.05
N VAL A 38 2.67 -3.19 -18.15
CA VAL A 38 3.37 -2.10 -18.83
C VAL A 38 3.36 -0.84 -17.97
N VAL A 39 2.20 -0.48 -17.40
CA VAL A 39 2.07 0.69 -16.52
C VAL A 39 2.98 0.57 -15.29
N LEU A 40 2.95 -0.57 -14.60
CA LEU A 40 3.80 -0.82 -13.43
C LEU A 40 5.29 -0.91 -13.80
N GLY A 41 5.63 -1.44 -14.98
CA GLY A 41 6.99 -1.41 -15.50
C GLY A 41 7.49 0.02 -15.73
N GLU A 42 6.63 0.92 -16.23
CA GLU A 42 6.99 2.33 -16.38
C GLU A 42 7.12 3.04 -15.02
N CYS A 43 6.26 2.72 -14.04
CA CYS A 43 6.43 3.20 -12.66
C CYS A 43 7.82 2.81 -12.11
N ALA A 44 8.23 1.55 -12.30
CA ALA A 44 9.55 1.06 -11.88
C ALA A 44 10.68 1.80 -12.62
N ALA A 45 10.55 1.99 -13.94
CA ALA A 45 11.55 2.68 -14.75
C ALA A 45 11.74 4.14 -14.30
N MET A 46 10.64 4.85 -14.01
CA MET A 46 10.67 6.23 -13.52
C MET A 46 11.28 6.37 -12.12
N THR A 47 11.15 5.34 -11.28
CA THR A 47 11.58 5.37 -9.88
C THR A 47 12.85 4.57 -9.63
N LYS A 48 13.53 4.15 -10.69
CA LYS A 48 14.78 3.42 -10.60
C LYS A 48 15.84 4.23 -9.83
N GLY A 49 16.36 3.66 -8.75
CA GLY A 49 17.37 4.28 -7.89
C GLY A 49 16.82 5.24 -6.85
N ILE A 50 15.48 5.40 -6.73
CA ILE A 50 14.88 6.34 -5.78
C ILE A 50 15.19 5.98 -4.33
N VAL A 51 15.29 4.68 -4.01
CA VAL A 51 15.58 4.24 -2.64
C VAL A 51 17.01 4.63 -2.28
N GLU A 52 17.97 4.31 -3.16
CA GLU A 52 19.36 4.69 -2.96
C GLU A 52 19.50 6.21 -2.88
N HIS A 53 18.89 6.94 -3.82
CA HIS A 53 18.96 8.40 -3.88
C HIS A 53 18.40 9.07 -2.62
N ASP A 54 17.18 8.71 -2.20
CA ASP A 54 16.48 9.39 -1.10
C ASP A 54 17.06 9.02 0.27
N PHE A 55 17.68 7.84 0.40
CA PHE A 55 18.23 7.39 1.67
C PHE A 55 19.76 7.41 1.76
N ARG A 56 20.48 7.85 0.71
CA ARG A 56 21.95 7.82 0.63
C ARG A 56 22.64 8.45 1.83
N GLU A 57 22.17 9.62 2.25
CA GLU A 57 22.78 10.41 3.31
C GLU A 57 22.04 10.30 4.64
N VAL A 58 21.04 9.40 4.72
CA VAL A 58 20.19 9.26 5.90
C VAL A 58 20.89 8.37 6.93
N THR A 59 21.08 8.90 8.13
CA THR A 59 21.71 8.25 9.29
C THR A 59 20.75 8.26 10.48
N GLU A 60 21.10 7.54 11.56
CA GLU A 60 20.30 7.57 12.80
C GLU A 60 20.20 8.98 13.39
N GLU A 61 21.22 9.81 13.18
CA GLU A 61 21.32 11.17 13.73
C GLU A 61 20.47 12.19 12.95
N ASN A 62 20.27 12.01 11.65
CA ASN A 62 19.57 12.98 10.80
C ASN A 62 18.18 12.54 10.29
N ALA A 63 17.76 11.30 10.58
CA ALA A 63 16.47 10.77 10.15
C ALA A 63 15.29 11.57 10.73
N GLY A 64 14.65 12.39 9.90
CA GLY A 64 13.57 13.31 10.29
C GLY A 64 12.18 12.69 10.21
N THR A 65 11.99 11.71 9.33
CA THR A 65 10.70 11.06 9.07
C THR A 65 10.64 9.63 9.61
N THR A 66 9.42 9.12 9.85
CA THR A 66 9.22 7.72 10.23
C THR A 66 9.82 6.77 9.21
N GLY A 67 9.66 7.04 7.91
CA GLY A 67 10.21 6.21 6.84
C GLY A 67 11.73 6.12 6.88
N GLU A 68 12.41 7.25 7.05
CA GLU A 68 13.88 7.32 7.19
C GLU A 68 14.37 6.54 8.42
N LYS A 69 13.73 6.74 9.58
CA LYS A 69 14.07 6.02 10.81
C LYS A 69 13.94 4.50 10.65
N LEU A 70 12.89 4.05 9.97
CA LEU A 70 12.66 2.63 9.69
C LEU A 70 13.62 2.07 8.63
N TYR A 71 14.03 2.89 7.66
CA TYR A 71 15.03 2.52 6.69
C TYR A 71 16.39 2.29 7.37
N VAL A 72 16.87 3.25 8.16
CA VAL A 72 18.17 3.13 8.83
C VAL A 72 18.18 1.95 9.81
N LYS A 73 17.12 1.80 10.61
CA LYS A 73 17.08 0.79 11.67
C LYS A 73 16.82 -0.64 11.15
N TYR A 74 16.03 -0.79 10.09
CA TYR A 74 15.52 -2.11 9.66
C TYR A 74 15.63 -2.38 8.15
N GLY A 75 16.16 -1.44 7.36
CA GLY A 75 16.17 -1.54 5.89
C GLY A 75 14.78 -1.43 5.25
N ILE A 76 13.76 -0.97 5.98
CA ILE A 76 12.39 -0.88 5.45
C ILE A 76 12.27 0.32 4.53
N THR A 77 12.04 0.07 3.24
CA THR A 77 11.99 1.10 2.19
C THR A 77 10.62 1.76 2.00
N GLY A 78 9.55 1.15 2.53
CA GLY A 78 8.17 1.60 2.35
C GLY A 78 7.74 1.73 0.88
N ILE A 79 6.90 2.73 0.59
CA ILE A 79 6.33 2.96 -0.74
C ILE A 79 7.39 3.24 -1.83
N ARG A 80 8.55 3.80 -1.48
CA ARG A 80 9.65 4.04 -2.42
C ARG A 80 10.17 2.74 -3.02
N GLY A 81 10.44 1.76 -2.16
CA GLY A 81 10.89 0.44 -2.62
C GLY A 81 9.79 -0.38 -3.29
N GLN A 82 8.52 -0.12 -2.99
CA GLN A 82 7.42 -0.67 -3.79
C GLN A 82 7.45 -0.07 -5.20
N ALA A 83 7.48 1.26 -5.33
CA ALA A 83 7.48 1.94 -6.62
C ALA A 83 8.68 1.53 -7.50
N GLU A 84 9.89 1.51 -6.94
CA GLU A 84 11.12 1.11 -7.63
C GLU A 84 11.06 -0.30 -8.22
N LYS A 85 10.29 -1.20 -7.58
CA LYS A 85 10.08 -2.59 -8.01
C LYS A 85 8.84 -2.78 -8.88
N GLY A 86 8.11 -1.71 -9.22
CA GLY A 86 6.86 -1.80 -9.98
C GLY A 86 5.65 -2.22 -9.13
N VAL A 87 5.65 -1.87 -7.85
CA VAL A 87 4.56 -2.07 -6.88
C VAL A 87 4.09 -3.54 -6.80
N PRO A 88 4.99 -4.50 -6.49
CA PRO A 88 4.68 -5.93 -6.51
C PRO A 88 3.50 -6.30 -5.61
N ALA A 89 3.31 -5.63 -4.48
CA ALA A 89 2.18 -5.87 -3.60
C ALA A 89 0.81 -5.68 -4.27
N VAL A 90 0.70 -4.65 -5.11
CA VAL A 90 -0.53 -4.40 -5.88
C VAL A 90 -0.69 -5.45 -6.97
N MET A 91 0.40 -5.79 -7.66
CA MET A 91 0.37 -6.75 -8.76
C MET A 91 0.08 -8.19 -8.32
N GLU A 92 0.62 -8.61 -7.18
CA GLU A 92 0.64 -9.99 -6.72
C GLU A 92 -0.43 -10.29 -5.67
N ALA A 93 -0.83 -9.30 -4.86
CA ALA A 93 -1.81 -9.47 -3.78
C ALA A 93 -3.07 -8.63 -3.98
N GLY A 94 -2.94 -7.30 -4.06
CA GLY A 94 -4.08 -6.37 -4.07
C GLY A 94 -5.03 -6.59 -5.25
N LEU A 95 -4.53 -6.45 -6.48
CA LEU A 95 -5.34 -6.56 -7.69
C LEU A 95 -5.92 -7.97 -7.88
N PRO A 96 -5.14 -9.07 -7.67
CA PRO A 96 -5.71 -10.41 -7.73
C PRO A 96 -6.79 -10.68 -6.68
N ALA A 97 -6.66 -10.15 -5.45
CA ALA A 97 -7.69 -10.30 -4.43
C ALA A 97 -8.98 -9.57 -4.81
N LEU A 98 -8.87 -8.32 -5.26
CA LEU A 98 -10.00 -7.51 -5.71
C LEU A 98 -10.75 -8.18 -6.87
N GLU A 99 -10.04 -8.55 -7.94
CA GLU A 99 -10.65 -9.13 -9.14
C GLU A 99 -11.32 -10.48 -8.88
N ARG A 100 -10.69 -11.33 -8.05
CA ARG A 100 -11.29 -12.62 -7.67
C ARG A 100 -12.55 -12.42 -6.83
N GLY A 101 -12.57 -11.43 -5.93
CA GLY A 101 -13.75 -11.12 -5.12
C GLY A 101 -14.92 -10.68 -5.99
N LEU A 102 -14.67 -9.73 -6.90
CA LEU A 102 -15.68 -9.24 -7.84
C LEU A 102 -16.19 -10.35 -8.77
N LYS A 103 -15.31 -11.22 -9.26
CA LYS A 103 -15.70 -12.38 -10.07
C LYS A 103 -16.59 -13.38 -9.32
N LYS A 104 -16.48 -13.44 -7.98
CA LYS A 104 -17.36 -14.25 -7.12
C LYS A 104 -18.71 -13.58 -6.84
N GLY A 105 -18.96 -12.38 -7.35
CA GLY A 105 -20.18 -11.63 -7.13
C GLY A 105 -20.21 -10.80 -5.85
N LEU A 106 -19.05 -10.63 -5.18
CA LEU A 106 -18.95 -9.74 -4.04
C LEU A 106 -19.08 -8.27 -4.46
N SER A 107 -19.52 -7.43 -3.54
CA SER A 107 -19.51 -5.98 -3.76
C SER A 107 -18.08 -5.45 -3.88
N LEU A 108 -17.94 -4.27 -4.47
CA LEU A 108 -16.65 -3.57 -4.55
C LEU A 108 -16.03 -3.37 -3.15
N GLU A 109 -16.86 -3.05 -2.16
CA GLU A 109 -16.45 -2.85 -0.78
C GLU A 109 -15.91 -4.16 -0.16
N GLN A 110 -16.65 -5.27 -0.28
CA GLN A 110 -16.23 -6.57 0.23
C GLN A 110 -14.92 -7.04 -0.41
N ALA A 111 -14.80 -6.93 -1.73
CA ALA A 111 -13.59 -7.30 -2.45
C ALA A 111 -12.42 -6.34 -2.11
N GLY A 112 -12.72 -5.07 -1.85
CA GLY A 112 -11.78 -4.06 -1.37
C GLY A 112 -11.22 -4.35 0.01
N CYS A 113 -12.07 -4.72 0.96
CA CYS A 113 -11.67 -5.13 2.31
C CYS A 113 -10.71 -6.33 2.25
N ALA A 114 -11.04 -7.35 1.45
CA ALA A 114 -10.15 -8.49 1.24
C ALA A 114 -8.81 -8.07 0.60
N ALA A 115 -8.84 -7.17 -0.39
CA ALA A 115 -7.63 -6.64 -1.01
C ALA A 115 -6.76 -5.83 -0.03
N LEU A 116 -7.37 -5.05 0.87
CA LEU A 116 -6.66 -4.33 1.93
C LEU A 116 -5.92 -5.29 2.85
N LEU A 117 -6.60 -6.33 3.34
CA LEU A 117 -5.99 -7.35 4.20
C LEU A 117 -4.84 -8.07 3.47
N ALA A 118 -5.03 -8.41 2.18
CA ALA A 118 -3.97 -9.03 1.38
C ALA A 118 -2.75 -8.11 1.19
N LEU A 119 -2.96 -6.80 1.07
CA LEU A 119 -1.90 -5.79 0.99
C LEU A 119 -1.15 -5.64 2.33
N MET A 120 -1.86 -5.73 3.45
CA MET A 120 -1.26 -5.71 4.78
C MET A 120 -0.37 -6.92 5.03
N VAL A 121 -0.72 -8.09 4.47
CA VAL A 121 0.11 -9.30 4.58
C VAL A 121 1.32 -9.27 3.64
N SER A 122 1.16 -8.70 2.45
CA SER A 122 2.20 -8.68 1.42
C SER A 122 3.19 -7.52 1.55
N THR A 123 2.97 -6.59 2.49
CA THR A 123 3.83 -5.40 2.65
C THR A 123 4.15 -5.09 4.10
N VAL A 124 5.28 -4.41 4.29
CA VAL A 124 5.62 -3.80 5.57
C VAL A 124 5.03 -2.40 5.63
N ASP A 125 3.93 -2.25 6.37
CA ASP A 125 3.28 -0.96 6.57
C ASP A 125 4.05 -0.07 7.56
N THR A 126 4.73 0.94 7.05
CA THR A 126 5.52 1.89 7.86
C THR A 126 4.64 2.75 8.77
N ASN A 127 3.37 3.01 8.40
CA ASN A 127 2.45 3.77 9.25
C ASN A 127 2.02 2.94 10.45
N LEU A 128 1.80 1.63 10.25
CA LEU A 128 1.47 0.70 11.32
C LEU A 128 2.61 0.63 12.34
N ILE A 129 3.85 0.50 11.88
CA ILE A 129 5.03 0.53 12.76
C ILE A 129 5.18 1.89 13.45
N GLY A 130 4.95 3.00 12.72
CA GLY A 130 5.05 4.35 13.26
C GLY A 130 4.09 4.68 14.40
N ARG A 131 2.92 4.03 14.45
CA ARG A 131 1.94 4.17 15.55
C ARG A 131 2.07 3.12 16.64
N SER A 132 2.89 2.09 16.40
CA SER A 132 3.11 0.98 17.34
C SER A 132 4.60 0.66 17.41
N ASN A 133 4.98 -0.53 16.95
CA ASN A 133 6.35 -0.99 16.81
C ASN A 133 6.41 -2.15 15.80
N ARG A 134 7.62 -2.66 15.53
CA ARG A 134 7.84 -3.74 14.57
C ARG A 134 7.21 -5.07 15.02
N GLU A 135 7.24 -5.36 16.31
CA GLU A 135 6.68 -6.59 16.87
C GLU A 135 5.16 -6.63 16.68
N THR A 136 4.46 -5.55 17.05
CA THR A 136 3.02 -5.42 16.83
C THR A 136 2.64 -5.51 15.36
N GLN A 137 3.42 -4.89 14.46
CA GLN A 137 3.16 -5.02 13.03
C GLN A 137 3.28 -6.47 12.55
N LEU A 138 4.27 -7.23 13.03
CA LEU A 138 4.42 -8.65 12.68
C LEU A 138 3.27 -9.50 13.24
N GLN A 139 2.87 -9.27 14.50
CA GLN A 139 1.74 -9.96 15.13
C GLN A 139 0.44 -9.73 14.35
N VAL A 140 0.13 -8.47 14.04
CA VAL A 140 -1.06 -8.10 13.24
C VAL A 140 -1.01 -8.72 11.84
N THR A 141 0.18 -8.79 11.23
CA THR A 141 0.34 -9.41 9.92
C THR A 141 0.02 -10.90 9.95
N GLU A 142 0.48 -11.62 10.98
CA GLU A 142 0.18 -13.05 11.14
C GLU A 142 -1.30 -13.27 11.48
N GLU A 143 -1.88 -12.47 12.37
CA GLU A 143 -3.32 -12.53 12.68
C GLU A 143 -4.18 -12.38 11.41
N ILE A 144 -3.87 -11.41 10.56
CA ILE A 144 -4.61 -11.20 9.29
C ILE A 144 -4.37 -12.35 8.32
N LYS A 145 -3.15 -12.87 8.24
CA LYS A 145 -2.83 -14.01 7.39
C LYS A 145 -3.65 -15.24 7.80
N GLU A 146 -3.75 -15.54 9.09
CA GLU A 146 -4.60 -16.64 9.59
C GLU A 146 -6.08 -16.44 9.24
N ILE A 147 -6.57 -15.20 9.30
CA ILE A 147 -7.94 -14.84 8.91
C ILE A 147 -8.16 -15.13 7.42
N LEU A 148 -7.24 -14.68 6.57
CA LEU A 148 -7.33 -14.88 5.11
C LEU A 148 -7.17 -16.35 4.71
N GLU A 149 -6.40 -17.15 5.45
CA GLU A 149 -6.28 -18.59 5.22
C GLU A 149 -7.59 -19.33 5.52
N LYS A 150 -8.32 -18.91 6.57
CA LYS A 150 -9.64 -19.47 6.92
C LYS A 150 -10.72 -19.01 5.94
N ASN A 151 -10.76 -17.71 5.66
CA ASN A 151 -11.69 -17.12 4.72
C ASN A 151 -11.02 -15.95 3.98
N PRO A 152 -10.68 -16.11 2.68
CA PRO A 152 -10.06 -15.05 1.89
C PRO A 152 -10.92 -13.79 1.71
N TYR A 153 -12.22 -13.87 2.01
CA TYR A 153 -13.17 -12.75 1.97
C TYR A 153 -13.96 -12.74 3.28
N PRO A 154 -13.37 -12.23 4.38
CA PRO A 154 -14.02 -12.19 5.68
C PRO A 154 -15.38 -11.49 5.62
N GLU A 155 -16.31 -11.96 6.45
CA GLU A 155 -17.63 -11.35 6.61
C GLU A 155 -17.52 -9.99 7.30
N GLU A 156 -18.58 -9.19 7.19
CA GLU A 156 -18.64 -7.82 7.70
C GLU A 156 -18.40 -7.76 9.22
N ASP A 157 -18.92 -8.71 9.97
CA ASP A 157 -18.73 -8.83 11.43
C ASP A 157 -17.24 -8.99 11.81
N MET A 158 -16.51 -9.80 11.06
CA MET A 158 -15.07 -9.99 11.26
C MET A 158 -14.29 -8.73 10.90
N MET A 159 -14.71 -8.02 9.84
CA MET A 159 -14.12 -6.72 9.49
C MET A 159 -14.36 -5.67 10.58
N GLU A 160 -15.55 -5.62 11.18
CA GLU A 160 -15.85 -4.73 12.32
C GLU A 160 -15.07 -5.09 13.58
N ILE A 161 -14.82 -6.37 13.83
CA ILE A 161 -13.96 -6.83 14.94
C ILE A 161 -12.53 -6.33 14.73
N LEU A 162 -11.98 -6.49 13.51
CA LEU A 162 -10.65 -6.01 13.17
C LEU A 162 -10.56 -4.49 13.28
N ASP A 163 -11.53 -3.75 12.75
CA ASP A 163 -11.54 -2.29 12.80
C ASP A 163 -11.56 -1.78 14.24
N ARG A 164 -12.43 -2.32 15.09
CA ARG A 164 -12.45 -1.99 16.53
C ARG A 164 -11.14 -2.32 17.24
N ALA A 165 -10.54 -3.47 16.92
CA ALA A 165 -9.24 -3.84 17.47
C ALA A 165 -8.14 -2.85 17.04
N PHE A 166 -8.17 -2.38 15.80
CA PHE A 166 -7.23 -1.40 15.28
C PHE A 166 -7.42 -0.03 15.95
N ILE A 167 -8.66 0.43 16.06
CA ILE A 167 -9.01 1.69 16.75
C ILE A 167 -8.54 1.66 18.20
N SER A 168 -8.86 0.59 18.95
CA SER A 168 -8.48 0.48 20.37
C SER A 168 -6.98 0.44 20.61
N LYS A 169 -6.21 -0.14 19.68
CA LYS A 169 -4.74 -0.19 19.72
C LYS A 169 -4.07 1.01 19.04
N ASN A 170 -4.83 1.99 18.55
CA ASN A 170 -4.36 3.13 17.75
C ASN A 170 -3.52 2.72 16.53
N LEU A 171 -3.87 1.59 15.91
CA LEU A 171 -3.22 1.07 14.72
C LEU A 171 -3.84 1.69 13.47
N SER A 172 -3.01 1.95 12.46
CA SER A 172 -3.49 2.47 11.17
C SER A 172 -2.65 1.91 10.03
N PRO A 173 -3.22 1.06 9.16
CA PRO A 173 -2.55 0.49 8.01
C PRO A 173 -2.59 1.46 6.82
N GLY A 174 -2.13 2.69 7.04
CA GLY A 174 -2.23 3.75 6.05
C GLY A 174 -1.40 3.46 4.79
N GLY A 175 -0.27 2.77 4.92
CA GLY A 175 0.55 2.41 3.75
C GLY A 175 -0.18 1.39 2.87
N SER A 176 -0.87 0.44 3.49
CA SER A 176 -1.69 -0.56 2.80
C SER A 176 -2.93 0.07 2.17
N ALA A 177 -3.55 1.04 2.83
CA ALA A 177 -4.67 1.81 2.27
C ALA A 177 -4.25 2.65 1.05
N ASP A 178 -3.05 3.26 1.07
CA ASP A 178 -2.51 3.96 -0.10
C ASP A 178 -2.29 3.00 -1.29
N LEU A 179 -1.86 1.77 -1.03
CA LEU A 179 -1.74 0.72 -2.05
C LEU A 179 -3.10 0.18 -2.52
N LEU A 180 -4.13 0.17 -1.66
CA LEU A 180 -5.49 -0.17 -2.06
C LEU A 180 -6.04 0.88 -3.03
N ALA A 181 -5.81 2.17 -2.76
CA ALA A 181 -6.17 3.24 -3.70
C ALA A 181 -5.46 3.07 -5.06
N PHE A 182 -4.17 2.71 -5.05
CA PHE A 182 -3.43 2.35 -6.28
C PHE A 182 -4.09 1.17 -7.00
N THR A 183 -4.48 0.13 -6.25
CA THR A 183 -5.15 -1.07 -6.76
C THR A 183 -6.46 -0.72 -7.46
N TYR A 184 -7.31 0.09 -6.82
CA TYR A 184 -8.56 0.56 -7.44
C TYR A 184 -8.33 1.38 -8.69
N PHE A 185 -7.33 2.27 -8.69
CA PHE A 185 -7.00 3.06 -9.88
C PHE A 185 -6.70 2.14 -11.06
N LEU A 186 -5.81 1.16 -10.88
CA LEU A 186 -5.47 0.21 -11.93
C LEU A 186 -6.66 -0.63 -12.36
N TYR A 187 -7.47 -1.10 -11.42
CA TYR A 187 -8.68 -1.87 -11.72
C TYR A 187 -9.61 -1.08 -12.63
N PHE A 188 -10.01 0.13 -12.25
CA PHE A 188 -10.91 0.96 -13.06
C PHE A 188 -10.30 1.38 -14.39
N LEU A 189 -8.98 1.53 -14.46
CA LEU A 189 -8.28 1.84 -15.70
C LEU A 189 -8.35 0.71 -16.73
N LYS A 190 -8.43 -0.55 -16.27
CA LYS A 190 -8.60 -1.73 -17.14
C LYS A 190 -10.02 -1.87 -17.69
N GLU A 191 -11.01 -1.44 -16.92
CA GLU A 191 -12.44 -1.62 -17.23
C GLU A 191 -13.00 -0.54 -18.19
N GLN A 192 -12.35 0.61 -18.31
CA GLN A 192 -12.55 1.55 -19.43
C GLN A 192 -11.99 0.95 -20.70
#